data_AF-A0A359CBY3-F1
#
_entry.id   AF-A0A359CBY3-F1
#
_cell.length_a   1.000
_cell.length_b   1.000
_cell.length_c   1.000
_cell.angle_alpha   90.00
_cell.angle_beta   90.00
_cell.angle_gamma   90.00
#
_symmetry.space_group_name_H-M   'P 1'
#
loop_
_entity.id
_entity.type
_entity.pdbx_description
1 polymer ?
#
loop_
_entity_poly.entity_id
_entity_poly.type
_entity_poly.pdbx_seq_one_letter_code
_entity_poly.pdbx_strand_id
1 'polypeptide(L)'
;IDSKGNVQPCSYFPVVAGNVKKQHFRDIWYHSELFESLRAFEKYKGRCGECEYLNVCGGCRARADAVLEDYLEEEPFCDYVPLRTKRRLAAAVETGKKTDEQLTKQGRS
;
A
#
# COMPACT_ATOMS: atom_id res chain seq x y z
N ILE A 1 22.31 2.73 2.14
CA ILE A 1 23.39 1.82 1.69
C ILE A 1 24.10 1.33 2.93
N ASP A 2 24.21 0.02 3.13
CA ASP A 2 24.88 -0.55 4.32
C ASP A 2 26.41 -0.70 4.12
N SER A 3 27.11 -1.17 5.15
CA SER A 3 28.57 -1.40 5.11
C SER A 3 29.00 -2.52 4.12
N LYS A 4 28.07 -3.40 3.75
CA LYS A 4 28.29 -4.46 2.76
C LYS A 4 28.05 -3.97 1.33
N GLY A 5 27.53 -2.74 1.16
CA GLY A 5 27.22 -2.13 -0.12
C GLY A 5 25.78 -2.37 -0.61
N ASN A 6 24.91 -2.98 0.21
CA ASN A 6 23.52 -3.22 -0.16
C ASN A 6 22.75 -1.90 -0.17
N VAL A 7 21.91 -1.73 -1.18
CA VAL A 7 21.03 -0.57 -1.36
C VAL A 7 19.63 -0.97 -0.98
N GLN A 8 19.05 -0.21 -0.04
CA GLN A 8 17.70 -0.38 0.47
C GLN A 8 17.03 1.00 0.54
N PRO A 9 15.69 1.09 0.44
CA PRO A 9 14.96 2.35 0.58
C PRO A 9 15.11 3.00 1.95
N CYS A 10 15.18 2.20 3.02
CA CYS A 10 15.46 2.65 4.37
C CYS A 10 16.25 1.58 5.15
N SER A 11 16.79 1.93 6.31
CA SER A 11 17.63 1.04 7.15
C SER A 11 16.88 -0.17 7.73
N TYR A 12 15.55 -0.11 7.79
CA TYR A 12 14.70 -1.16 8.33
C TYR A 12 14.00 -1.98 7.23
N PHE A 13 14.31 -1.72 5.96
CA PHE A 13 13.62 -2.36 4.86
C PHE A 13 14.17 -3.78 4.62
N PRO A 14 13.32 -4.82 4.57
CA PRO A 14 13.81 -6.21 4.51
C PRO A 14 14.37 -6.59 3.13
N VAL A 15 13.92 -5.92 2.07
CA VAL A 15 14.31 -6.22 0.69
C VAL A 15 15.49 -5.35 0.22
N VAL A 16 16.48 -5.98 -0.39
CA VAL A 16 17.64 -5.29 -0.99
C VAL A 16 17.37 -5.04 -2.47
N ALA A 17 17.45 -3.78 -2.90
CA ALA A 17 17.31 -3.38 -4.32
C ALA A 17 18.53 -3.77 -5.17
N GLY A 18 19.70 -3.92 -4.53
CA GLY A 18 20.96 -4.14 -5.25
C GLY A 18 22.20 -3.94 -4.38
N ASN A 19 23.39 -4.12 -4.97
CA ASN A 19 24.66 -3.87 -4.28
C ASN A 19 25.63 -3.02 -5.12
N VAL A 20 26.08 -1.88 -4.58
CA VAL A 20 26.95 -0.91 -5.31
C VAL A 20 28.35 -1.44 -5.62
N LYS A 21 28.79 -2.52 -4.98
CA LYS A 21 30.05 -3.19 -5.30
C LYS A 21 29.95 -4.10 -6.53
N LYS A 22 28.72 -4.34 -7.03
CA LYS A 22 28.44 -5.25 -8.16
C LYS A 22 27.84 -4.55 -9.39
N GLN A 23 27.15 -3.42 -9.19
CA GLN A 23 26.42 -2.71 -10.24
C GLN A 23 26.43 -1.20 -9.96
N HIS A 24 26.32 -0.36 -10.99
CA HIS A 24 26.28 1.09 -10.81
C HIS A 24 25.06 1.50 -10.01
N PHE A 25 25.23 2.41 -9.05
CA PHE A 25 24.13 2.92 -8.23
C PHE A 25 22.98 3.47 -9.08
N ARG A 26 23.29 4.13 -10.20
CA ARG A 26 22.30 4.64 -11.15
C ARG A 26 21.36 3.54 -11.64
N ASP A 27 21.91 2.40 -12.03
CA ASP A 27 21.12 1.28 -12.55
C ASP A 27 20.22 0.68 -11.46
N ILE A 28 20.74 0.55 -10.23
CA ILE A 28 19.93 0.14 -9.06
C ILE A 28 18.76 1.09 -8.85
N TRP A 29 19.06 2.39 -8.85
CA TRP A 29 18.09 3.42 -8.52
C TRP A 29 16.96 3.49 -9.53
N TYR A 30 17.27 3.40 -10.83
CA TYR A 30 16.29 3.55 -11.91
C TYR A 30 15.65 2.25 -12.37
N HIS A 31 16.32 1.10 -12.25
CA HIS A 31 15.91 -0.15 -12.89
C HIS A 31 15.75 -1.35 -11.94
N SER A 32 15.95 -1.19 -10.63
CA SER A 32 15.61 -2.28 -9.71
C SER A 32 14.10 -2.39 -9.53
N GLU A 33 13.60 -3.62 -9.55
CA GLU A 33 12.19 -3.94 -9.34
C GLU A 33 11.63 -3.31 -8.05
N LEU A 34 12.43 -3.30 -6.97
CA LEU A 34 12.03 -2.70 -5.70
C LEU A 34 11.79 -1.19 -5.80
N PHE A 35 12.72 -0.45 -6.40
CA PHE A 35 12.54 1.00 -6.49
C PHE A 35 11.50 1.38 -7.54
N GLU A 36 11.35 0.60 -8.62
CA GLU A 36 10.26 0.76 -9.58
C GLU A 36 8.89 0.52 -8.92
N SER A 37 8.73 -0.56 -8.15
CA SER A 37 7.45 -0.87 -7.48
C SER A 37 7.07 0.18 -6.43
N LEU A 38 8.05 0.68 -5.66
CA LEU A 38 7.80 1.74 -4.67
C LEU A 38 7.38 3.09 -5.27
N ARG A 39 7.75 3.35 -6.53
CA ARG A 39 7.35 4.56 -7.29
C ARG A 39 6.08 4.36 -8.13
N ALA A 40 5.67 3.12 -8.33
CA ALA A 40 4.42 2.77 -9.03
C ALA A 40 3.24 2.86 -8.05
N PHE A 41 2.80 4.09 -7.76
CA PHE A 41 1.75 4.39 -6.78
C PHE A 41 0.42 3.69 -7.07
N GLU A 42 0.13 3.40 -8.34
CA GLU A 42 -1.02 2.61 -8.78
C GLU A 42 -1.00 1.17 -8.27
N LYS A 43 0.15 0.64 -7.84
CA LYS A 43 0.29 -0.70 -7.26
C LYS A 43 0.02 -0.75 -5.76
N TYR A 44 -0.09 0.41 -5.10
CA TYR A 44 -0.35 0.44 -3.65
C TYR A 44 -1.77 -0.06 -3.37
N LYS A 45 -1.90 -0.88 -2.32
CA LYS A 45 -3.14 -1.54 -1.95
C LYS A 45 -3.79 -0.86 -0.74
N GLY A 46 -4.93 -1.42 -0.33
CA GLY A 46 -5.69 -0.96 0.83
C GLY A 46 -6.03 0.53 0.80
N ARG A 47 -6.04 1.15 2.00
CA ARG A 47 -6.27 2.60 2.13
C ARG A 47 -5.24 3.45 1.37
N CYS A 48 -3.98 3.01 1.30
CA CYS A 48 -2.94 3.79 0.63
C CYS A 48 -3.20 3.93 -0.88
N GLY A 49 -3.67 2.88 -1.56
CA GLY A 49 -4.03 2.93 -2.99
C GLY A 49 -5.19 3.89 -3.32
N GLU A 50 -6.05 4.15 -2.34
CA GLU A 50 -7.18 5.07 -2.47
C GLU A 50 -6.90 6.45 -1.85
N CYS A 51 -5.72 6.70 -1.30
CA CYS A 51 -5.40 7.92 -0.55
C CYS A 51 -5.15 9.14 -1.44
N GLU A 52 -5.77 10.27 -1.10
CA GLU A 52 -5.54 11.58 -1.74
C GLU A 52 -4.14 12.16 -1.46
N TYR A 53 -3.44 11.66 -0.44
CA TYR A 53 -2.10 12.10 -0.05
C TYR A 53 -0.97 11.21 -0.58
N LEU A 54 -1.27 10.22 -1.42
CA LEU A 54 -0.28 9.21 -1.84
C LEU A 54 1.00 9.81 -2.46
N ASN A 55 0.85 10.95 -3.16
CA ASN A 55 1.98 11.64 -3.80
C ASN A 55 2.97 12.29 -2.83
N VAL A 56 2.59 12.48 -1.56
CA VAL A 56 3.43 13.10 -0.53
C VAL A 56 3.68 12.16 0.66
N CYS A 57 2.79 11.21 0.87
CA CYS A 57 2.86 10.21 1.93
C CYS A 57 2.54 8.84 1.33
N GLY A 58 3.41 7.86 1.56
CA GLY A 58 3.10 6.46 1.31
C GLY A 58 3.00 5.65 2.59
N GLY A 59 3.21 6.25 3.77
CA GLY A 59 3.45 5.51 5.01
C GLY A 59 4.76 4.72 5.02
N CYS A 60 5.08 4.07 6.14
CA CYS A 60 6.29 3.28 6.28
C CYS A 60 6.13 1.90 5.60
N ARG A 61 6.82 1.73 4.47
CA ARG A 61 6.78 0.49 3.67
C ARG A 61 7.40 -0.70 4.41
N ALA A 62 8.38 -0.44 5.29
CA ALA A 62 8.95 -1.47 6.16
C ALA A 62 7.93 -2.00 7.19
N ARG A 63 7.00 -1.15 7.68
CA ARG A 63 5.94 -1.59 8.59
C ARG A 63 4.83 -2.35 7.86
N ALA A 64 4.48 -1.93 6.65
CA ALA A 64 3.57 -2.68 5.80
C ALA A 64 4.10 -4.12 5.58
N ASP A 65 5.38 -4.25 5.18
CA ASP A 65 6.01 -5.56 4.99
C ASP A 65 6.07 -6.39 6.29
N ALA A 66 6.49 -5.78 7.40
CA ALA A 66 6.64 -6.51 8.67
C ALA A 66 5.33 -7.04 9.26
N VAL A 67 4.18 -6.45 8.90
CA VAL A 67 2.87 -6.81 9.46
C VAL A 67 2.01 -7.60 8.47
N LEU A 68 2.08 -7.24 7.18
CA LEU A 68 1.22 -7.77 6.13
C LEU A 68 1.98 -8.63 5.11
N GLU A 69 3.29 -8.79 5.28
CA GLU A 69 4.19 -9.53 4.37
C GLU A 69 4.14 -9.00 2.92
N ASP A 70 3.77 -7.72 2.77
CA ASP A 70 3.72 -7.02 1.49
C ASP A 70 4.00 -5.52 1.69
N TYR A 71 5.16 -5.04 1.23
CA TYR A 71 5.53 -3.63 1.34
C TYR A 71 4.67 -2.66 0.51
N LEU A 72 3.82 -3.15 -0.40
CA LEU A 72 2.85 -2.36 -1.17
C LEU A 72 1.46 -2.31 -0.52
N GLU A 73 1.24 -3.05 0.58
CA GLU A 73 0.01 -2.93 1.35
C GLU A 73 -0.11 -1.61 2.10
N GLU A 74 -1.31 -1.34 2.61
CA GLU A 74 -1.52 -0.15 3.43
C GLU A 74 -0.62 -0.13 4.69
N GLU A 75 -0.30 1.07 5.17
CA GLU A 75 0.45 1.20 6.41
C GLU A 75 -0.46 0.90 7.61
N PRO A 76 -0.18 -0.15 8.41
CA PRO A 76 -1.12 -0.66 9.41
C PRO A 76 -1.38 0.32 10.56
N PHE A 77 -0.46 1.25 10.84
CA PHE A 77 -0.59 2.23 11.93
C PHE A 77 -1.04 3.62 11.45
N CYS A 78 -1.49 3.74 10.20
CA CYS A 78 -2.09 4.97 9.72
C CYS A 78 -3.52 5.09 10.29
N ASP A 79 -3.81 6.15 11.04
CA ASP A 79 -5.18 6.40 11.55
C ASP A 79 -6.07 7.14 10.53
N TYR A 80 -5.48 7.61 9.43
CA TYR A 80 -6.21 8.36 8.42
C TYR A 80 -7.09 7.44 7.57
N VAL A 81 -8.33 7.88 7.32
CA VAL A 81 -9.26 7.21 6.40
C VAL A 81 -9.47 8.11 5.18
N PRO A 82 -9.01 7.69 3.98
CA PRO A 82 -9.16 8.45 2.75
C PRO A 82 -10.60 8.81 2.41
N LEU A 83 -10.80 9.96 1.73
CA LEU A 83 -12.13 10.37 1.26
C LEU A 83 -12.76 9.32 0.32
N ARG A 84 -11.96 8.71 -0.56
CA ARG A 84 -12.44 7.65 -1.47
C ARG A 84 -12.87 6.41 -0.70
N THR A 85 -12.10 5.99 0.30
CA THR A 85 -12.44 4.87 1.18
C THR A 85 -13.74 5.15 1.95
N LYS A 86 -13.92 6.35 2.52
CA LYS A 86 -15.18 6.74 3.21
C LYS A 86 -16.39 6.63 2.28
N ARG A 87 -16.28 7.15 1.05
CA ARG A 87 -17.36 7.07 0.05
C ARG A 87 -17.70 5.63 -0.32
N ARG A 88 -16.68 4.79 -0.54
CA ARG A 88 -16.87 3.36 -0.85
C ARG A 88 -17.58 2.62 0.30
N LEU A 89 -17.16 2.85 1.54
CA LEU A 89 -17.80 2.23 2.72
C LEU A 89 -19.24 2.71 2.90
N ALA A 90 -19.52 4.01 2.73
CA ALA A 90 -20.88 4.53 2.80
C ALA A 90 -21.80 3.88 1.75
N ALA A 91 -21.34 3.79 0.50
CA ALA A 91 -22.08 3.13 -0.58
C ALA A 91 -22.33 1.63 -0.30
N ALA A 92 -21.36 0.93 0.30
CA ALA A 92 -21.50 -0.47 0.69
C ALA A 92 -22.57 -0.65 1.78
N VAL A 93 -22.58 0.23 2.79
CA VAL A 93 -23.60 0.22 3.85
C VAL A 93 -25.00 0.46 3.28
N GLU A 94 -25.16 1.43 2.38
CA GLU A 94 -26.45 1.70 1.74
C GLU A 94 -26.94 0.52 0.90
N THR A 95 -26.03 -0.13 0.17
CA THR A 95 -26.35 -1.32 -0.63
C THR A 95 -26.80 -2.47 0.27
N GLY A 96 -26.09 -2.71 1.38
CA GLY A 96 -26.46 -3.74 2.35
C GLY A 96 -27.84 -3.51 2.96
N LYS A 97 -28.18 -2.27 3.32
CA LYS A 97 -29.52 -1.91 3.83
C LYS A 97 -30.62 -2.20 2.81
N LYS A 98 -30.41 -1.88 1.53
CA LYS A 98 -31.37 -2.15 0.46
C LYS A 98 -31.59 -3.65 0.28
N THR A 99 -30.52 -4.46 0.33
CA THR A 99 -30.62 -5.92 0.23
C THR A 99 -31.43 -6.51 1.40
N ASP A 100 -31.18 -6.06 2.63
CA ASP A 100 -31.90 -6.52 3.83
C ASP A 100 -33.39 -6.12 3.81
N GLU A 101 -33.70 -4.91 3.34
CA GLU A 101 -35.08 -4.45 3.17
C GLU A 101 -35.83 -5.24 2.08
N GLN A 102 -35.14 -5.68 1.02
CA GLN A 102 -35.73 -6.54 -0.01
C GLN A 102 -36.00 -7.95 0.50
N LEU A 103 -35.07 -8.54 1.27
CA LEU A 103 -35.22 -9.87 1.87
C LEU A 103 -36.36 -9.91 2.89
N THR A 104 -36.47 -8.89 3.76
CA THR A 104 -37.55 -8.78 4.74
C THR A 104 -38.93 -8.57 4.10
N LYS A 105 -39.01 -7.90 2.94
CA LYS A 105 -40.25 -7.78 2.15
C LYS A 105 -40.65 -9.08 1.44
N GLN A 106 -39.69 -9.95 1.10
CA GLN A 106 -39.94 -11.23 0.43
C GLN A 106 -40.26 -12.39 1.40
N GLY A 107 -39.82 -12.33 2.66
CA GLY A 107 -40.06 -13.34 3.69
C GLY A 107 -41.35 -13.17 4.53
N ARG A 108 -42.26 -12.29 4.12
CA ARG A 108 -43.51 -11.96 4.83
C ARG A 108 -44.78 -12.54 4.16
N SER A 109 -44.62 -13.67 3.46
CA SER A 109 -45.74 -14.49 2.94
C SER A 109 -45.91 -15.76 3.75
#